data_AF-A0AAX4KXI2-F1
#
_entry.id   AF-A0AAX4KXI2-F1
#
_cell.length_a   1.000
_cell.length_b   1.000
_cell.length_c   1.000
_cell.angle_alpha   90.00
_cell.angle_beta   90.00
_cell.angle_gamma   90.00
#
_symmetry.space_group_name_H-M   'P 1'
#
loop_
_entity.id
_entity.type
_entity.pdbx_description
1 polymer ?
#
loop_
_entity_poly.entity_id
_entity_poly.type
_entity_poly.pdbx_seq_one_letter_code
_entity_poly.pdbx_strand_id
1 'polypeptide(L)'
;MLAYVFWHQRAKEFVKEEYEKSLINFHKYFNEMAKIEGYLGSLVIKVSYVPWTEGDVYEDWYLMESSKTLDLLNNAVLELSDVKSLHDEVAKMARNGKGGLYKLIKGDPLSPSYKYAYWISKPIGMKYDDFYKEIEPFSQNLWRKQLAMGPLSEFCIFSPNPINVSERYSPIFQQRYVLYSKIVKISP
;
A
#
# COMPACT_ATOMS: atom_id res chain seq x y z
N MET A 1 -1.38 1.63 -14.00
CA MET A 1 -1.02 0.77 -12.86
C MET A 1 -1.96 1.00 -11.69
N LEU A 2 -2.38 -0.07 -11.02
CA LEU A 2 -3.12 -0.07 -9.77
C LEU A 2 -2.26 -0.67 -8.64
N ALA A 3 -2.68 -0.46 -7.39
CA ALA A 3 -2.15 -1.13 -6.22
C ALA A 3 -3.30 -1.54 -5.30
N TYR A 4 -3.33 -2.82 -4.91
CA TYR A 4 -4.08 -3.23 -3.73
C TYR A 4 -3.23 -2.95 -2.51
N VAL A 5 -3.79 -2.20 -1.56
CA VAL A 5 -3.11 -1.82 -0.32
C VAL A 5 -3.83 -2.52 0.82
N PHE A 6 -3.09 -3.32 1.57
CA PHE A 6 -3.59 -4.03 2.73
C PHE A 6 -2.93 -3.51 4.01
N TRP A 7 -3.72 -2.87 4.86
CA TRP A 7 -3.27 -2.46 6.20
C TRP A 7 -3.55 -3.57 7.20
N HIS A 8 -2.57 -3.86 8.04
CA HIS A 8 -2.71 -4.86 9.08
C HIS A 8 -1.77 -4.57 10.26
N GLN A 9 -1.96 -5.35 11.32
CA GLN A 9 -1.13 -5.26 12.52
C GLN A 9 -0.72 -6.65 12.96
N ARG A 10 0.46 -6.74 13.58
CA ARG A 10 0.83 -7.88 14.40
C ARG A 10 -0.09 -7.99 15.62
N ALA A 11 -0.52 -9.19 15.96
CA ALA A 11 -1.19 -9.49 17.22
C ALA A 11 -0.17 -9.46 18.38
N LYS A 12 -0.57 -8.89 19.52
CA LYS A 12 0.36 -8.43 20.57
C LYS A 12 1.18 -9.58 21.18
N GLU A 13 0.61 -10.78 21.17
CA GLU A 13 1.15 -12.04 21.70
C GLU A 13 2.31 -12.63 20.86
N PHE A 14 2.49 -12.22 19.60
CA PHE A 14 3.58 -12.70 18.75
C PHE A 14 4.79 -11.76 18.78
N VAL A 15 6.00 -12.29 18.61
CA VAL A 15 7.22 -11.47 18.57
C VAL A 15 7.29 -10.65 17.27
N LYS A 16 7.76 -9.41 17.36
CA LYS A 16 7.83 -8.49 16.21
C LYS A 16 8.73 -9.02 15.10
N GLU A 17 9.91 -9.50 15.46
CA GLU A 17 10.93 -9.97 14.53
C GLU A 17 10.46 -11.23 13.79
N GLU A 18 9.73 -12.12 14.47
CA GLU A 18 9.12 -13.31 13.86
C GLU A 18 8.06 -12.92 12.83
N TYR A 19 7.20 -11.98 13.20
CA TYR A 19 6.16 -11.46 12.33
C TYR A 19 6.73 -10.81 11.05
N GLU A 20 7.66 -9.86 11.22
CA GLU A 20 8.27 -9.15 10.09
C GLU A 20 9.05 -10.12 9.19
N LYS A 21 9.73 -11.12 9.77
CA LYS A 21 10.43 -12.16 9.01
C LYS A 21 9.45 -13.02 8.18
N SER A 22 8.35 -13.49 8.76
CA SER A 22 7.33 -14.25 8.02
C SER A 22 6.69 -13.40 6.91
N LEU A 23 6.40 -12.13 7.18
CA LEU A 23 5.85 -11.20 6.19
C LEU A 23 6.81 -10.98 5.01
N ILE A 24 8.09 -10.73 5.27
CA ILE A 24 9.12 -10.59 4.23
C ILE A 24 9.27 -11.89 3.44
N ASN A 25 9.29 -13.04 4.11
CA ASN A 25 9.41 -14.34 3.45
C ASN A 25 8.24 -14.62 2.49
N PHE A 26 7.01 -14.34 2.93
CA PHE A 26 5.83 -14.45 2.08
C PHE A 26 5.97 -13.58 0.82
N HIS A 27 6.26 -12.28 0.97
CA HIS A 27 6.38 -11.37 -0.17
C HIS A 27 7.54 -11.71 -1.11
N LYS A 28 8.67 -12.16 -0.57
CA LYS A 28 9.80 -12.63 -1.38
C LYS A 28 9.42 -13.84 -2.21
N TYR A 29 8.84 -14.86 -1.59
CA TYR A 29 8.39 -16.06 -2.29
C TYR A 29 7.32 -15.72 -3.33
N PHE A 30 6.31 -14.92 -2.96
CA PHE A 30 5.20 -14.56 -3.84
C PHE A 30 5.69 -13.83 -5.11
N ASN A 31 6.61 -12.87 -4.95
CA ASN A 31 7.23 -12.17 -6.08
C ASN A 31 8.06 -13.08 -7.00
N GLU A 32 8.70 -14.10 -6.44
CA GLU A 32 9.59 -14.98 -7.19
C GLU A 32 8.83 -16.12 -7.88
N MET A 33 7.81 -16.66 -7.21
CA MET A 33 7.23 -17.97 -7.55
C MET A 33 5.76 -17.94 -7.97
N ALA A 34 4.92 -16.99 -7.52
CA ALA A 34 3.47 -17.08 -7.75
C ALA A 34 3.04 -16.92 -9.22
N LYS A 35 3.86 -16.22 -10.04
CA LYS A 35 3.67 -16.02 -11.50
C LYS A 35 2.23 -15.72 -11.92
N ILE A 36 1.63 -14.70 -11.31
CA ILE A 36 0.23 -14.31 -11.54
C ILE A 36 0.13 -13.29 -12.69
N GLU A 37 -0.84 -13.45 -13.58
CA GLU A 37 -1.07 -12.52 -14.69
C GLU A 37 -1.41 -11.11 -14.19
N GLY A 38 -0.69 -10.11 -14.72
CA GLY A 38 -0.87 -8.70 -14.37
C GLY A 38 -0.38 -8.33 -12.97
N TYR A 39 0.24 -9.25 -12.22
CA TYR A 39 0.95 -8.93 -10.99
C TYR A 39 2.34 -8.38 -11.29
N LEU A 40 2.62 -7.19 -10.77
CA LEU A 40 3.83 -6.43 -11.09
C LEU A 40 4.86 -6.45 -9.94
N GLY A 41 4.46 -6.85 -8.74
CA GLY A 41 5.34 -6.96 -7.59
C GLY A 41 4.68 -6.47 -6.31
N SER A 42 5.47 -6.37 -5.24
CA SER A 42 4.96 -5.88 -3.97
C SER A 42 5.98 -5.18 -3.09
N LEU A 43 5.46 -4.39 -2.16
CA LEU A 43 6.20 -3.71 -1.11
C LEU A 43 5.56 -4.00 0.25
N VAL A 44 6.39 -4.03 1.28
CA VAL A 44 5.98 -4.13 2.69
C VAL A 44 6.56 -2.93 3.41
N ILE A 45 5.69 -2.11 3.98
CA ILE A 45 6.04 -0.85 4.61
C ILE A 45 5.50 -0.83 6.03
N LYS A 46 6.36 -0.54 7.01
CA LYS A 46 5.91 -0.19 8.36
C LYS A 46 5.59 1.31 8.40
N VAL A 47 4.44 1.67 8.95
CA VAL A 47 4.00 3.07 9.07
C VAL A 47 3.89 3.51 10.52
N SER A 48 4.15 4.79 10.74
CA SER A 48 4.11 5.41 12.08
C SER A 48 2.70 5.65 12.61
N TYR A 49 1.69 5.78 11.74
CA TYR A 49 0.34 6.17 12.13
C TYR A 49 -0.72 5.76 11.11
N VAL A 50 -1.90 5.37 11.60
CA VAL A 50 -3.17 5.34 10.87
C VAL A 50 -4.29 5.77 11.84
N PRO A 51 -5.39 6.38 11.38
CA PRO A 51 -6.37 7.00 12.28
C PRO A 51 -7.28 6.03 13.04
N TRP A 52 -7.30 4.73 12.67
CA TRP A 52 -8.24 3.75 13.23
C TRP A 52 -7.60 2.73 14.18
N THR A 53 -6.29 2.81 14.46
CA THR A 53 -5.63 1.90 15.40
C THR A 53 -4.32 2.48 15.92
N GLU A 54 -3.89 1.96 17.07
CA GLU A 54 -2.61 2.29 17.71
C GLU A 54 -1.60 1.16 17.58
N GLY A 55 -0.32 1.49 17.75
CA GLY A 55 0.81 0.55 17.70
C GLY A 55 1.35 0.32 16.29
N ASP A 56 2.11 -0.76 16.13
CA ASP A 56 2.73 -1.10 14.85
C ASP A 56 1.66 -1.42 13.79
N VAL A 57 1.77 -0.75 12.64
CA VAL A 57 0.91 -0.96 11.46
C VAL A 57 1.80 -1.15 10.25
N TYR A 58 1.39 -2.08 9.40
CA TYR A 58 2.07 -2.42 8.17
C TYR A 58 1.14 -2.22 6.98
N GLU A 59 1.74 -1.91 5.85
CA GLU A 59 1.08 -1.78 4.56
C GLU A 59 1.74 -2.71 3.55
N ASP A 60 0.95 -3.61 3.00
CA ASP A 60 1.35 -4.44 1.89
C ASP A 60 0.77 -3.83 0.61
N TRP A 61 1.65 -3.38 -0.28
CA TRP A 61 1.29 -2.80 -1.57
C TRP A 61 1.51 -3.86 -2.65
N TYR A 62 0.45 -4.37 -3.26
CA TYR A 62 0.50 -5.30 -4.38
C TYR A 62 0.26 -4.52 -5.67
N LEU A 63 1.31 -4.33 -6.47
CA LEU A 63 1.26 -3.60 -7.72
C LEU A 63 0.66 -4.47 -8.83
N MET A 64 -0.27 -3.90 -9.59
CA MET A 64 -1.06 -4.64 -10.59
C MET A 64 -1.27 -3.81 -11.86
N GLU A 65 -1.43 -4.50 -12.99
CA GLU A 65 -1.79 -3.86 -14.27
C GLU A 65 -3.22 -3.32 -14.23
N SER A 66 -4.17 -4.12 -13.71
CA SER A 66 -5.59 -3.78 -13.66
C SER A 66 -6.30 -4.51 -12.52
N SER A 67 -7.57 -4.17 -12.28
CA SER A 67 -8.36 -4.74 -11.18
C SER A 67 -8.71 -6.22 -11.39
N LYS A 68 -8.62 -6.75 -12.63
CA LYS A 68 -8.83 -8.18 -12.91
C LYS A 68 -7.84 -9.09 -12.16
N THR A 69 -6.65 -8.57 -11.86
CA THR A 69 -5.59 -9.30 -11.16
C THR A 69 -5.97 -9.60 -9.70
N LEU A 70 -6.90 -8.86 -9.10
CA LEU A 70 -7.33 -9.08 -7.70
C LEU A 70 -7.90 -10.48 -7.48
N ASP A 71 -8.77 -10.95 -8.37
CA ASP A 71 -9.37 -12.29 -8.24
C ASP A 71 -8.29 -13.38 -8.35
N LEU A 72 -7.30 -13.17 -9.24
CA LEU A 72 -6.17 -14.09 -9.39
C LEU A 72 -5.25 -14.10 -8.16
N LEU A 73 -4.99 -12.94 -7.54
CA LEU A 73 -4.25 -12.87 -6.29
C LEU A 73 -4.97 -13.62 -5.17
N ASN A 74 -6.29 -13.41 -5.06
CA ASN A 74 -7.11 -14.06 -4.06
C ASN A 74 -7.14 -15.59 -4.24
N ASN A 75 -7.28 -16.08 -5.47
CA ASN A 75 -7.25 -17.51 -5.74
C ASN A 75 -5.86 -18.10 -5.45
N ALA A 76 -4.78 -17.40 -5.84
CA ALA A 76 -3.42 -17.89 -5.62
C ALA A 76 -3.09 -18.11 -4.14
N VAL A 77 -3.54 -17.24 -3.23
CA VAL A 77 -3.32 -17.42 -1.79
C VAL A 77 -4.13 -18.56 -1.17
N LEU A 78 -5.16 -19.05 -1.86
CA LEU A 78 -6.02 -20.14 -1.40
C LEU A 78 -5.65 -21.49 -2.04
N GLU A 79 -5.21 -21.48 -3.30
CA GLU A 79 -5.09 -22.69 -4.12
C GLU A 79 -3.64 -23.17 -4.29
N LEU A 80 -2.65 -22.27 -4.27
CA LEU A 80 -1.24 -22.65 -4.41
C LEU A 80 -0.68 -23.07 -3.04
N SER A 81 -0.38 -24.36 -2.86
CA SER A 81 0.00 -24.95 -1.56
C SER A 81 1.11 -24.18 -0.83
N ASP A 82 2.19 -23.85 -1.53
CA ASP A 82 3.36 -23.19 -0.94
C ASP A 82 3.03 -21.74 -0.55
N VAL A 83 2.30 -21.04 -1.41
CA VAL A 83 1.84 -19.66 -1.14
C VAL A 83 0.90 -19.66 0.04
N LYS A 84 -0.06 -20.60 0.07
CA LYS A 84 -1.04 -20.73 1.15
C LYS A 84 -0.36 -20.99 2.48
N SER A 85 0.62 -21.91 2.54
CA SER A 85 1.35 -22.20 3.77
C SER A 85 2.04 -20.95 4.33
N LEU A 86 2.72 -20.18 3.48
CA LEU A 86 3.39 -18.94 3.88
C LEU A 86 2.40 -17.83 4.25
N HIS A 87 1.28 -17.73 3.53
CA HIS A 87 0.20 -16.81 3.87
C HIS A 87 -0.37 -17.12 5.25
N ASP A 88 -0.67 -18.39 5.54
CA ASP A 88 -1.26 -18.83 6.81
C ASP A 88 -0.31 -18.59 7.99
N GLU A 89 1.01 -18.70 7.78
CA GLU A 89 2.02 -18.33 8.79
C GLU A 89 1.94 -16.86 9.20
N VAL A 90 1.70 -15.95 8.25
CA VAL A 90 1.52 -14.51 8.55
C VAL A 90 0.13 -14.27 9.13
N ALA A 91 -0.90 -14.86 8.53
CA ALA A 91 -2.30 -14.64 8.87
C ALA A 91 -2.61 -15.01 10.33
N LYS A 92 -2.03 -16.10 10.87
CA LYS A 92 -2.21 -16.49 12.28
C LYS A 92 -1.67 -15.45 13.28
N MET A 93 -0.75 -14.58 12.83
CA MET A 93 -0.11 -13.55 13.65
C MET A 93 -0.66 -12.14 13.35
N ALA A 94 -1.49 -12.00 12.31
CA ALA A 94 -2.01 -10.72 11.84
C ALA A 94 -3.42 -10.47 12.37
N ARG A 95 -3.77 -9.20 12.52
CA ARG A 95 -5.11 -8.72 12.91
C ARG A 95 -5.44 -7.40 12.26
N ASN A 96 -6.70 -6.97 12.42
CA ASN A 96 -7.19 -5.64 12.02
C ASN A 96 -7.04 -5.31 10.53
N GLY A 97 -7.07 -6.34 9.67
CA GLY A 97 -6.93 -6.23 8.21
C GLY A 97 -7.94 -5.27 7.57
N LYS A 98 -7.47 -4.39 6.69
CA LYS A 98 -8.28 -3.48 5.86
C LYS A 98 -7.67 -3.38 4.47
N GLY A 99 -8.51 -3.45 3.43
CA GLY A 99 -8.08 -3.35 2.04
C GLY A 99 -8.50 -2.04 1.38
N GLY A 100 -7.73 -1.58 0.41
CA GLY A 100 -8.10 -0.48 -0.48
C GLY A 100 -7.45 -0.62 -1.85
N LEU A 101 -8.02 0.03 -2.86
CA LEU A 101 -7.51 -0.01 -4.23
C LEU A 101 -7.11 1.41 -4.64
N TYR A 102 -5.88 1.57 -5.15
CA TYR A 102 -5.33 2.86 -5.54
C TYR A 102 -4.78 2.81 -6.96
N LYS A 103 -4.85 3.92 -7.67
CA LYS A 103 -4.29 4.09 -9.01
C LYS A 103 -3.16 5.11 -8.95
N LEU A 104 -2.04 4.79 -9.60
CA LEU A 104 -0.98 5.75 -9.85
C LEU A 104 -1.50 6.79 -10.85
N ILE A 105 -1.58 8.05 -10.43
CA ILE A 105 -1.99 9.16 -11.29
C ILE A 105 -0.77 9.77 -11.98
N LYS A 106 0.33 9.95 -11.23
CA LYS A 106 1.63 10.41 -11.77
C LYS A 106 2.78 10.02 -10.84
N GLY A 107 3.99 9.97 -11.39
CA GLY A 107 5.23 9.72 -10.66
C GLY A 107 5.70 8.26 -10.71
N ASP A 108 6.52 7.89 -9.73
CA ASP A 108 7.19 6.60 -9.64
C ASP A 108 6.26 5.52 -9.05
N PRO A 109 6.06 4.36 -9.72
CA PRO A 109 5.42 3.17 -9.14
C PRO A 109 5.95 2.72 -7.78
N LEU A 110 7.25 2.93 -7.51
CA LEU A 110 7.90 2.58 -6.24
C LEU A 110 7.78 3.68 -5.18
N SER A 111 7.12 4.80 -5.49
CA SER A 111 6.93 5.89 -4.53
C SER A 111 6.30 5.50 -3.19
N PRO A 112 5.48 4.43 -3.03
CA PRO A 112 5.07 3.96 -1.70
C PRO A 112 6.21 3.57 -0.75
N SER A 113 7.42 3.34 -1.29
CA SER A 113 8.65 3.10 -0.52
C SER A 113 9.32 4.37 0.01
N TYR A 114 8.87 5.55 -0.40
CA TYR A 114 9.47 6.80 0.07
C TYR A 114 9.15 7.05 1.54
N LYS A 115 10.03 7.81 2.20
CA LYS A 115 10.04 7.98 3.66
C LYS A 115 8.79 8.67 4.21
N TYR A 116 8.15 9.53 3.41
CA TYR A 116 7.00 10.32 3.86
C TYR A 116 5.80 10.08 2.95
N ALA A 117 4.63 9.90 3.58
CA ALA A 117 3.33 9.95 2.91
C ALA A 117 2.40 10.98 3.53
N TYR A 118 1.57 11.57 2.68
CA TYR A 118 0.53 12.52 3.03
C TYR A 118 -0.76 12.05 2.39
N TRP A 119 -1.67 11.52 3.20
CA TRP A 119 -2.99 11.12 2.74
C TRP A 119 -3.92 12.32 2.84
N ILE A 120 -4.45 12.78 1.71
CA ILE A 120 -5.23 14.01 1.63
C ILE A 120 -6.58 13.79 0.97
N SER A 121 -7.51 14.67 1.31
CA SER A 121 -8.84 14.71 0.73
C SER A 121 -9.03 15.99 -0.07
N LYS A 122 -9.71 15.88 -1.20
CA LYS A 122 -10.18 17.06 -1.90
C LYS A 122 -11.23 17.78 -1.04
N PRO A 123 -11.13 19.10 -0.84
CA PRO A 123 -12.14 19.87 -0.12
C PRO A 123 -13.55 19.70 -0.70
N ILE A 124 -14.56 19.80 0.18
CA ILE A 124 -15.97 19.76 -0.21
C ILE A 124 -16.25 20.94 -1.16
N GLY A 125 -17.00 20.68 -2.23
CA GLY A 125 -17.37 21.69 -3.24
C GLY A 125 -16.27 22.05 -4.25
N MET A 126 -15.03 21.62 -4.04
CA MET A 126 -13.93 21.89 -4.98
C MET A 126 -13.99 20.98 -6.21
N LYS A 127 -13.77 21.53 -7.40
CA LYS A 127 -13.62 20.74 -8.63
C LYS A 127 -12.29 20.00 -8.65
N TYR A 128 -12.23 18.86 -9.32
CA TYR A 128 -11.00 18.08 -9.42
C TYR A 128 -9.89 18.83 -10.17
N ASP A 129 -10.21 19.54 -11.25
CA ASP A 129 -9.19 20.26 -12.03
C ASP A 129 -8.51 21.36 -11.21
N ASP A 130 -9.28 22.08 -10.39
CA ASP A 130 -8.74 23.11 -9.49
C ASP A 130 -7.90 22.46 -8.39
N PHE A 131 -8.37 21.35 -7.82
CA PHE A 131 -7.61 20.59 -6.83
C PHE A 131 -6.26 20.11 -7.38
N TYR A 132 -6.23 19.49 -8.56
CA TYR A 132 -4.98 19.03 -9.18
C TYR A 132 -4.02 20.17 -9.46
N LYS A 133 -4.51 21.32 -9.94
CA LYS A 133 -3.67 22.52 -10.13
C LYS A 133 -3.06 23.01 -8.81
N GLU A 134 -3.84 23.03 -7.73
CA GLU A 134 -3.37 23.52 -6.44
C GLU A 134 -2.36 22.59 -5.78
N ILE A 135 -2.51 21.26 -5.92
CA ILE A 135 -1.56 20.30 -5.33
C ILE A 135 -0.34 20.02 -6.22
N GLU A 136 -0.32 20.52 -7.45
CA GLU A 136 0.74 20.22 -8.42
C GLU A 136 2.16 20.43 -7.86
N PRO A 137 2.47 21.56 -7.17
CA PRO A 137 3.84 21.84 -6.72
C PRO A 137 4.46 20.76 -5.82
N PHE A 138 3.64 19.96 -5.12
CA PHE A 138 4.11 18.97 -4.15
C PHE A 138 3.62 17.54 -4.40
N SER A 139 2.81 17.30 -5.43
CA SER A 139 2.16 16.00 -5.66
C SER A 139 2.92 15.07 -6.61
N GLN A 140 4.23 15.25 -6.83
CA GLN A 140 4.98 14.57 -7.91
C GLN A 140 4.85 13.04 -7.97
N ASN A 141 4.56 12.40 -6.83
CA ASN A 141 4.14 11.01 -6.77
C ASN A 141 2.74 10.92 -6.16
N LEU A 142 1.73 10.79 -7.00
CA LEU A 142 0.33 10.87 -6.61
C LEU A 142 -0.39 9.57 -6.91
N TRP A 143 -0.99 9.02 -5.86
CA TRP A 143 -1.92 7.90 -5.94
C TRP A 143 -3.32 8.38 -5.58
N ARG A 144 -4.33 7.80 -6.21
CA ARG A 144 -5.74 8.09 -5.94
C ARG A 144 -6.52 6.82 -5.68
N LYS A 145 -7.30 6.81 -4.62
CA LYS A 145 -8.25 5.76 -4.29
C LYS A 145 -9.22 5.51 -5.45
N GLN A 146 -9.43 4.25 -5.78
CA GLN A 146 -10.41 3.84 -6.76
C GLN A 146 -11.70 3.47 -6.05
N LEU A 147 -12.81 4.03 -6.53
CA LEU A 147 -14.11 3.95 -5.85
C LEU A 147 -13.99 4.44 -4.39
N ALA A 148 -14.95 4.09 -3.54
CA ALA A 148 -14.87 4.32 -2.10
C ALA A 148 -14.08 3.21 -1.36
N MET A 149 -13.20 2.47 -2.05
CA MET A 149 -12.52 1.30 -1.49
C MET A 149 -11.25 1.68 -0.73
N GLY A 150 -11.37 1.76 0.58
CA GLY A 150 -10.23 1.85 1.49
C GLY A 150 -10.43 2.85 2.62
N PRO A 151 -9.78 2.64 3.76
CA PRO A 151 -10.04 3.39 4.99
C PRO A 151 -9.36 4.77 5.08
N LEU A 152 -8.32 5.06 4.27
CA LEU A 152 -7.62 6.36 4.27
C LEU A 152 -8.24 7.39 3.34
N SER A 153 -7.65 8.58 3.24
CA SER A 153 -8.12 9.68 2.39
C SER A 153 -8.09 9.34 0.88
N GLU A 154 -8.71 10.19 0.07
CA GLU A 154 -8.87 9.96 -1.38
C GLU A 154 -7.53 9.89 -2.13
N PHE A 155 -6.53 10.65 -1.70
CA PHE A 155 -5.24 10.75 -2.37
C PHE A 155 -4.10 10.40 -1.41
N CYS A 156 -3.00 9.90 -1.95
CA CYS A 156 -1.75 9.72 -1.24
C CYS A 156 -0.61 10.33 -2.03
N ILE A 157 0.15 11.21 -1.39
CA ILE A 157 1.35 11.83 -1.94
C ILE A 157 2.57 11.24 -1.23
N PHE A 158 3.53 10.75 -2.00
CA PHE A 158 4.79 10.21 -1.48
C PHE A 158 5.98 11.11 -1.81
N SER A 159 6.87 11.29 -0.84
CA SER A 159 8.05 12.14 -1.00
C SER A 159 9.26 11.61 -0.22
N PRO A 160 10.49 11.72 -0.76
CA PRO A 160 11.71 11.41 -0.02
C PRO A 160 12.01 12.44 1.08
N ASN A 161 11.49 13.67 0.94
CA ASN A 161 11.66 14.79 1.87
C ASN A 161 10.32 15.25 2.47
N PRO A 162 10.30 15.85 3.67
CA PRO A 162 9.09 16.46 4.19
C PRO A 162 8.57 17.55 3.23
N ILE A 163 7.24 17.63 3.09
CA ILE A 163 6.58 18.68 2.31
C ILE A 163 5.53 19.35 3.19
N ASN A 164 5.28 20.63 2.94
CA ASN A 164 4.22 21.35 3.63
C ASN A 164 2.91 21.14 2.89
N VAL A 165 1.93 20.50 3.56
CA VAL A 165 0.61 20.25 3.03
C VAL A 165 -0.39 21.02 3.87
N SER A 166 -1.17 21.88 3.23
CA SER A 166 -2.16 22.72 3.92
C SER A 166 -3.23 21.88 4.62
N GLU A 167 -3.60 22.27 5.84
CA GLU A 167 -4.66 21.66 6.66
C GLU A 167 -6.03 21.63 5.96
N ARG A 168 -6.25 22.49 4.97
CA ARG A 168 -7.50 22.48 4.17
C ARG A 168 -7.73 21.15 3.45
N TYR A 169 -6.69 20.34 3.27
CA TYR A 169 -6.73 19.02 2.66
C TYR A 169 -6.87 17.88 3.67
N SER A 170 -7.03 18.20 4.96
CA SER A 170 -7.12 17.25 6.08
C SER A 170 -6.02 16.18 6.03
N PRO A 171 -4.74 16.60 6.02
CA PRO A 171 -3.64 15.68 5.78
C PRO A 171 -3.47 14.69 6.94
N ILE A 172 -3.36 13.41 6.60
CA ILE A 172 -2.85 12.39 7.52
C ILE A 172 -1.40 12.12 7.13
N PHE A 173 -0.48 12.54 8.01
CA PHE A 173 0.94 12.35 7.83
C PHE A 173 1.39 10.95 8.28
N GLN A 174 2.31 10.37 7.52
CA GLN A 174 3.01 9.15 7.89
C GLN A 174 4.50 9.26 7.59
N GLN A 175 5.33 8.98 8.59
CA GLN A 175 6.68 8.49 8.39
C GLN A 175 6.65 6.97 8.16
N ARG A 176 7.48 6.49 7.23
CA ARG A 176 7.43 5.14 6.65
C ARG A 176 8.80 4.48 6.66
N TYR A 177 8.80 3.17 6.82
CA TYR A 177 10.01 2.34 6.87
C TYR A 177 9.82 1.12 5.96
N VAL A 178 10.68 1.00 4.95
CA VAL A 178 10.62 -0.12 4.00
C VAL A 178 11.17 -1.36 4.67
N LEU A 179 10.37 -2.43 4.71
CA LEU A 179 10.81 -3.76 5.12
C LEU A 179 11.17 -4.63 3.91
N TYR A 180 10.43 -4.46 2.82
CA TYR A 180 10.65 -5.17 1.56
C TYR A 180 10.10 -4.37 0.38
N SER A 181 10.76 -4.44 -0.77
CA SER A 181 10.32 -3.80 -2.01
C SER A 181 10.90 -4.51 -3.22
N LYS A 182 10.05 -4.97 -4.14
CA LYS A 182 10.47 -5.56 -5.41
C LYS A 182 9.38 -5.42 -6.47
N ILE A 183 9.77 -4.95 -7.65
CA ILE A 183 8.99 -5.05 -8.88
C ILE A 183 9.52 -6.24 -9.68
N VAL A 184 8.61 -7.05 -10.20
CA VAL A 184 8.89 -8.29 -10.92
C VAL A 184 8.89 -8.05 -12.44
N LYS A 185 8.04 -7.15 -12.95
CA LYS A 185 7.99 -6.73 -14.35
C LYS A 185 7.42 -5.32 -14.49
N ILE A 186 7.97 -4.53 -15.42
CA ILE A 186 7.27 -3.41 -16.07
C ILE A 186 7.47 -3.70 -17.56
N SER A 187 6.42 -4.14 -18.26
CA SER A 187 6.48 -4.09 -19.72
C SER A 187 6.43 -2.61 -20.12
N PRO A 188 7.38 -2.11 -20.93
CA PRO A 188 7.34 -0.73 -21.43
C PRO A 188 6.08 -0.44 -22.25
#